data_AF-A0A4Y2M8T8-F1
#
_entry.id   AF-A0A4Y2M8T8-F1
#
_cell.length_a   1.000
_cell.length_b   1.000
_cell.length_c   1.000
_cell.angle_alpha   90.00
_cell.angle_beta   90.00
_cell.angle_gamma   90.00
#
_symmetry.space_group_name_H-M   'P 1'
#
loop_
_entity.id
_entity.type
_entity.pdbx_description
1 polymer ?
#
loop_
_entity_poly.entity_id
_entity_poly.type
_entity_poly.pdbx_seq_one_letter_code
_entity_poly.pdbx_strand_id
1 'polypeptide(L)'
;MALWNVLKDWGLEDKALILCSDTTSSNTGRINGAITFLELYADREMTYFPCRHHIYELVLRSVFEYELSEVTFSPDVASFKKIREKWNNLEKENYMDGYKHLNAICSESEILSNVNYLSNALKNKNLKNDYRELVELCIVFIGRNSDSTIKIRPPGALHHARWMAKAIYSFKIFLFRQQLSLKMSELNGLKNICLFPVTVYVKSWLESSSAIGAPLNDLMFLKS
;
A
#
# COMPACT_ATOMS: atom_id res chain seq x y z
N MET A 1 -11.50 8.65 29.15
CA MET A 1 -10.86 8.28 27.86
C MET A 1 -9.38 8.63 27.94
N ALA A 2 -8.48 7.74 27.49
CA ALA A 2 -7.02 7.94 27.62
C ALA A 2 -6.53 9.22 26.91
N LEU A 3 -6.97 9.47 25.67
CA LEU A 3 -6.56 10.66 24.92
C LEU A 3 -7.01 11.97 25.58
N TRP A 4 -8.23 12.02 26.12
CA TRP A 4 -8.72 13.19 26.85
C TRP A 4 -7.90 13.49 28.10
N ASN A 5 -7.52 12.46 28.86
CA ASN A 5 -6.65 12.63 30.01
C ASN A 5 -5.29 13.21 29.60
N VAL A 6 -4.71 12.74 28.49
CA VAL A 6 -3.45 13.29 27.95
C VAL A 6 -3.60 14.77 27.55
N LEU A 7 -4.72 15.16 26.94
CA LEU A 7 -4.97 16.56 26.60
C LEU A 7 -5.01 17.44 27.85
N LYS A 8 -5.68 16.99 28.92
CA LYS A 8 -5.73 17.68 30.22
C LYS A 8 -4.36 17.77 30.88
N ASP A 9 -3.63 16.64 30.92
CA ASP A 9 -2.31 16.58 31.53
C ASP A 9 -1.32 17.54 30.84
N TRP A 10 -1.52 17.81 29.55
CA TRP A 10 -0.70 18.74 28.77
C TRP A 10 -1.26 20.17 28.71
N GLY A 11 -2.43 20.45 29.30
CA GLY A 11 -3.10 21.76 29.23
C GLY A 11 -3.46 22.15 27.79
N LEU A 12 -3.90 21.19 26.99
CA LEU A 12 -4.23 21.33 25.56
C LEU A 12 -5.72 21.15 25.27
N GLU A 13 -6.58 20.95 26.27
CA GLU A 13 -8.02 20.74 26.09
C GLU A 13 -8.68 21.78 25.16
N ASP A 14 -8.32 23.06 25.33
CA ASP A 14 -8.88 24.17 24.54
C ASP A 14 -8.12 24.44 23.23
N LYS A 15 -6.98 23.77 23.01
CA LYS A 15 -6.08 24.03 21.87
C LYS A 15 -6.16 22.96 20.79
N ALA A 16 -6.59 21.75 21.12
CA ALA A 16 -6.71 20.67 20.14
C ALA A 16 -7.87 20.95 19.18
N LEU A 17 -7.62 21.40 17.95
CA LEU A 17 -8.70 21.74 17.00
C LEU A 17 -8.99 20.63 15.98
N ILE A 18 -7.99 19.81 15.69
CA ILE A 18 -8.02 18.83 14.60
C ILE A 18 -7.72 17.44 15.15
N LEU A 19 -8.57 16.48 14.78
CA LEU A 19 -8.38 15.07 15.04
C LEU A 19 -7.94 14.37 13.74
N CYS A 20 -6.91 13.54 13.83
CA CYS A 20 -6.47 12.70 12.72
C CYS A 20 -6.34 11.26 13.18
N SER A 21 -7.09 10.36 12.55
CA SER A 21 -7.12 8.94 12.88
C SER A 21 -7.58 8.11 11.69
N ASP A 22 -7.43 6.78 11.76
CA ASP A 22 -8.06 5.89 10.78
C ASP A 22 -9.60 6.03 10.79
N THR A 23 -10.26 5.54 9.74
CA THR A 23 -11.71 5.69 9.54
C THR A 23 -12.50 4.52 10.12
N THR A 24 -11.93 3.77 11.08
CA THR A 24 -12.62 2.65 11.71
C THR A 24 -13.82 3.12 12.53
N SER A 25 -14.82 2.27 12.69
CA SER A 25 -16.01 2.57 13.49
C SER A 25 -15.70 2.87 14.96
N SER A 26 -14.60 2.32 15.50
CA SER A 26 -14.12 2.67 16.84
C SER A 26 -13.68 4.14 16.96
N ASN A 27 -13.27 4.77 15.86
CA ASN A 27 -12.88 6.18 15.84
C ASN A 27 -14.06 7.08 15.41
N THR A 28 -14.76 6.71 14.34
CA THR A 28 -15.77 7.55 13.66
C THR A 28 -17.22 7.21 14.02
N GLY A 29 -17.46 6.20 14.86
CA GLY A 29 -18.81 5.74 15.19
C GLY A 29 -19.64 6.79 15.93
N ARG A 30 -20.87 7.01 15.48
CA ARG A 30 -21.77 8.05 16.02
C ARG A 30 -22.10 7.92 17.52
N ILE A 31 -22.09 6.70 18.06
CA ILE A 31 -22.52 6.41 19.44
C ILE A 31 -21.30 6.13 20.35
N ASN A 32 -20.41 5.26 19.88
CA ASN A 32 -19.27 4.77 20.67
C ASN A 32 -17.91 5.09 20.03
N GLY A 33 -17.88 6.06 19.11
CA GLY A 33 -16.65 6.48 18.44
C GLY A 33 -15.80 7.38 19.35
N ALA A 34 -14.49 7.22 19.24
CA ALA A 34 -13.55 8.07 19.97
C ALA A 34 -13.75 9.57 19.65
N ILE A 35 -14.03 9.92 18.40
CA ILE A 35 -14.26 11.33 18.01
C ILE A 35 -15.48 11.89 18.74
N THR A 36 -16.60 11.16 18.74
CA THR A 36 -17.82 11.57 19.44
C THR A 36 -17.58 11.80 20.94
N PHE A 37 -16.83 10.91 21.61
CA PHE A 37 -16.51 11.12 23.01
C PHE A 37 -15.59 12.32 23.25
N LEU A 38 -14.64 12.60 22.36
CA LEU A 38 -13.76 13.77 22.48
C LEU A 38 -14.54 15.08 22.34
N GLU A 39 -15.45 15.17 21.37
CA GLU A 39 -16.31 16.34 21.19
C GLU A 39 -17.23 16.57 22.40
N LEU A 40 -17.80 15.49 22.96
CA LEU A 40 -18.59 15.55 24.19
C LEU A 40 -17.78 16.02 25.40
N TYR A 41 -16.52 15.57 25.53
CA TYR A 41 -15.67 15.99 26.65
C TYR A 41 -15.14 17.41 26.50
N ALA A 42 -14.84 17.83 25.27
CA ALA A 42 -14.37 19.18 24.97
C ALA A 42 -15.50 20.21 24.89
N ASP A 43 -16.76 19.76 24.90
CA ASP A 43 -17.98 20.56 24.71
C ASP A 43 -17.92 21.44 23.45
N ARG A 44 -17.37 20.88 22.36
CA ARG A 44 -17.24 21.55 21.06
C ARG A 44 -17.03 20.57 19.92
N GLU A 45 -17.38 21.01 18.72
CA GLU A 45 -17.05 20.30 17.50
C GLU A 45 -15.54 20.35 17.22
N MET A 46 -15.01 19.25 16.68
CA MET A 46 -13.60 19.14 16.31
C MET A 46 -13.50 18.78 14.82
N THR A 47 -12.55 19.39 14.12
CA THR A 47 -12.35 19.07 12.71
C THR A 47 -11.70 17.69 12.58
N TYR A 48 -12.33 16.76 11.87
CA TYR A 48 -11.77 15.44 11.62
C TYR A 48 -11.11 15.33 10.25
N PHE A 49 -9.83 14.99 10.24
CA PHE A 49 -9.07 14.64 9.03
C PHE A 49 -8.81 13.13 8.99
N PRO A 50 -9.48 12.39 8.10
CA PRO A 50 -9.27 10.96 8.00
C PRO A 50 -7.85 10.64 7.52
N CYS A 51 -7.26 9.59 8.10
CA CYS A 51 -5.92 9.15 7.73
C CYS A 51 -5.90 8.70 6.25
N ARG A 52 -5.19 9.46 5.40
CA ARG A 52 -5.08 9.18 3.96
C ARG A 52 -4.44 7.83 3.65
N HIS A 53 -3.44 7.42 4.44
CA HIS A 53 -2.87 6.07 4.32
C HIS A 53 -3.95 5.00 4.56
N HIS A 54 -4.83 5.20 5.55
CA HIS A 54 -5.90 4.24 5.78
C HIS A 54 -6.91 4.21 4.61
N ILE A 55 -7.26 5.37 4.04
CA ILE A 55 -8.13 5.44 2.86
C ILE A 55 -7.52 4.65 1.70
N TYR A 56 -6.26 4.88 1.35
CA TYR A 56 -5.60 4.15 0.26
C TYR A 56 -5.48 2.65 0.58
N GLU A 57 -5.29 2.28 1.84
CA GLU A 57 -5.30 0.89 2.27
C GLU A 57 -6.64 0.21 1.98
N LEU A 58 -7.78 0.90 2.18
CA LEU A 58 -9.11 0.40 1.84
C LEU A 58 -9.31 0.21 0.33
N VAL A 59 -8.75 1.10 -0.48
CA VAL A 59 -8.80 0.95 -1.95
C VAL A 59 -7.97 -0.25 -2.39
N LEU A 60 -6.74 -0.39 -1.87
CA LEU A 60 -5.90 -1.55 -2.14
C LEU A 60 -6.60 -2.84 -1.71
N ARG A 61 -7.22 -2.87 -0.52
CA ARG A 61 -8.06 -4.00 -0.07
C ARG A 61 -9.13 -4.36 -1.09
N SER A 62 -9.84 -3.36 -1.61
CA SER A 62 -10.93 -3.58 -2.57
C SER A 62 -10.42 -4.22 -3.87
N VAL A 63 -9.23 -3.84 -4.35
CA VAL A 63 -8.57 -4.48 -5.50
C VAL A 63 -8.26 -5.95 -5.21
N PHE A 64 -7.71 -6.25 -4.02
CA PHE A 64 -7.45 -7.63 -3.63
C PHE A 64 -8.74 -8.46 -3.53
N GLU A 65 -9.77 -7.92 -2.87
CA GLU A 65 -11.05 -8.59 -2.70
C GLU A 65 -11.72 -8.87 -4.05
N TYR A 66 -11.63 -7.94 -5.00
CA TYR A 66 -12.15 -8.12 -6.36
C TYR A 66 -11.39 -9.21 -7.13
N GLU A 67 -10.06 -9.06 -7.22
CA GLU A 67 -9.20 -9.91 -8.06
C GLU A 67 -9.03 -11.34 -7.53
N LEU A 68 -9.22 -11.55 -6.23
CA LEU A 68 -9.06 -12.85 -5.57
C LEU A 68 -10.37 -13.38 -4.95
N SER A 69 -11.51 -12.80 -5.28
CA SER A 69 -12.85 -13.17 -4.75
C SER A 69 -13.22 -14.64 -4.95
N GLU A 70 -12.84 -15.25 -6.08
CA GLU A 70 -13.10 -16.68 -6.38
C GLU A 70 -12.12 -17.63 -5.68
N VAL A 71 -11.06 -17.08 -5.09
CA VAL A 71 -10.01 -17.83 -4.40
C VAL A 71 -10.32 -17.72 -2.90
N THR A 72 -11.29 -18.51 -2.44
CA THR A 72 -11.83 -18.65 -1.07
C THR A 72 -10.91 -18.24 0.11
N PHE A 73 -10.89 -16.98 0.58
CA PHE A 73 -10.39 -16.44 1.89
C PHE A 73 -9.11 -17.01 2.57
N SER A 74 -8.39 -17.92 1.92
CA SER A 74 -7.32 -18.79 2.36
C SER A 74 -6.19 -18.99 1.32
N PRO A 75 -6.40 -18.82 0.00
CA PRO A 75 -5.32 -18.94 -0.99
C PRO A 75 -4.38 -17.73 -1.01
N ASP A 76 -4.82 -16.57 -0.50
CA ASP A 76 -3.93 -15.49 -0.04
C ASP A 76 -2.84 -16.08 0.87
N VAL A 77 -3.23 -16.88 1.86
CA VAL A 77 -2.29 -17.54 2.76
C VAL A 77 -1.52 -18.63 2.03
N ALA A 78 -2.16 -19.43 1.16
CA ALA A 78 -1.47 -20.54 0.49
C ALA A 78 -0.34 -20.06 -0.43
N SER A 79 -0.60 -19.11 -1.33
CA SER A 79 0.42 -18.56 -2.23
C SER A 79 1.51 -17.79 -1.48
N PHE A 80 1.12 -17.03 -0.45
CA PHE A 80 2.07 -16.28 0.38
C PHE A 80 2.93 -17.22 1.23
N LYS A 81 2.35 -18.31 1.74
CA LYS A 81 3.09 -19.36 2.46
C LYS A 81 4.02 -20.11 1.50
N LYS A 82 3.55 -20.43 0.29
CA LYS A 82 4.33 -21.14 -0.74
C LYS A 82 5.60 -20.39 -1.11
N ILE A 83 5.55 -19.08 -1.33
CA ILE A 83 6.76 -18.30 -1.62
C ILE A 83 7.71 -18.24 -0.42
N ARG A 84 7.20 -18.16 0.81
CA ARG A 84 8.04 -18.22 2.02
C ARG A 84 8.77 -19.55 2.15
N GLU A 85 8.04 -20.65 1.99
CA GLU A 85 8.57 -22.02 2.08
C GLU A 85 9.61 -22.28 0.98
N LYS A 86 9.35 -21.82 -0.25
CA LYS A 86 10.24 -22.01 -1.39
C LYS A 86 11.39 -21.00 -1.48
N TRP A 87 11.37 -19.92 -0.70
CA TRP A 87 12.27 -18.77 -0.88
C TRP A 87 13.75 -19.15 -1.03
N ASN A 88 14.25 -20.03 -0.15
CA ASN A 88 15.65 -20.44 -0.16
C ASN A 88 16.03 -21.18 -1.45
N ASN A 89 15.08 -21.86 -2.09
CA ASN A 89 15.28 -22.67 -3.30
C ASN A 89 15.00 -21.89 -4.60
N LEU A 90 14.51 -20.65 -4.53
CA LEU A 90 14.28 -19.84 -5.73
C LEU A 90 15.62 -19.38 -6.35
N GLU A 91 15.69 -19.28 -7.66
CA GLU A 91 16.76 -18.59 -8.37
C GLU A 91 16.44 -17.08 -8.38
N LYS A 92 17.18 -16.29 -7.58
CA LYS A 92 16.82 -14.89 -7.28
C LYS A 92 17.01 -13.94 -8.47
N GLU A 93 17.91 -14.29 -9.38
CA GLU A 93 18.16 -13.55 -10.62
C GLU A 93 17.22 -13.97 -11.77
N ASN A 94 16.55 -15.12 -11.64
CA ASN A 94 15.67 -15.68 -12.67
C ASN A 94 14.19 -15.31 -12.41
N TYR A 95 13.91 -14.01 -12.39
CA TYR A 95 12.55 -13.49 -12.29
C TYR A 95 12.06 -12.95 -13.64
N MET A 96 10.74 -12.81 -13.78
CA MET A 96 10.14 -12.18 -14.94
C MET A 96 9.45 -10.88 -14.53
N ASP A 97 9.80 -9.77 -15.18
CA ASP A 97 9.10 -8.50 -15.00
C ASP A 97 7.64 -8.52 -15.52
N GLY A 98 6.94 -7.40 -15.33
CA GLY A 98 5.59 -7.14 -15.78
C GLY A 98 5.51 -6.13 -16.93
N TYR A 99 6.62 -5.75 -17.56
CA TYR A 99 6.67 -4.67 -18.56
C TYR A 99 5.70 -4.90 -19.72
N LYS A 100 5.61 -6.15 -20.22
CA LYS A 100 4.65 -6.51 -21.28
C LYS A 100 3.20 -6.17 -20.92
N HIS A 101 2.83 -6.33 -19.65
CA HIS A 101 1.48 -6.04 -19.18
C HIS A 101 1.27 -4.54 -18.97
N LEU A 102 2.31 -3.84 -18.51
CA LEU A 102 2.28 -2.40 -18.29
C LEU A 102 2.21 -1.63 -19.62
N ASN A 103 3.04 -1.97 -20.59
CA ASN A 103 3.07 -1.36 -21.92
C ASN A 103 1.81 -1.65 -22.76
N ALA A 104 0.95 -2.57 -22.31
CA ALA A 104 -0.35 -2.79 -22.93
C ALA A 104 -1.42 -1.78 -22.47
N ILE A 105 -1.20 -1.09 -21.34
CA ILE A 105 -2.18 -0.17 -20.72
C ILE A 105 -1.64 1.25 -20.49
N CYS A 106 -0.32 1.43 -20.53
CA CYS A 106 0.35 2.72 -20.37
C CYS A 106 1.25 3.01 -21.58
N SER A 107 1.37 4.28 -21.93
CA SER A 107 2.37 4.77 -22.88
C SER A 107 3.79 4.71 -22.31
N GLU A 108 4.79 4.61 -23.18
CA GLU A 108 6.19 4.61 -22.76
C GLU A 108 6.58 5.87 -21.96
N SER A 109 6.00 7.02 -22.30
CA SER A 109 6.20 8.27 -21.56
C SER A 109 5.67 8.19 -20.12
N GLU A 110 4.51 7.57 -19.91
CA GLU A 110 3.95 7.38 -18.56
C GLU A 110 4.81 6.42 -17.74
N ILE A 111 5.26 5.33 -18.37
CA ILE A 111 6.15 4.36 -17.74
C ILE A 111 7.46 5.03 -17.31
N LEU A 112 8.10 5.79 -18.20
CA LEU A 112 9.34 6.51 -17.90
C LEU A 112 9.15 7.57 -16.81
N SER A 113 8.05 8.32 -16.86
CA SER A 113 7.68 9.30 -15.83
C SER A 113 7.52 8.62 -14.46
N ASN A 114 6.83 7.47 -14.41
CA ASN A 114 6.67 6.68 -13.18
C ASN A 114 8.01 6.20 -12.63
N VAL A 115 8.89 5.67 -13.48
CA VAL A 115 10.22 5.18 -13.06
C VAL A 115 11.08 6.32 -12.53
N ASN A 116 11.07 7.49 -13.20
CA ASN A 116 11.81 8.67 -12.75
C ASN A 116 11.33 9.13 -11.36
N TYR A 117 10.02 9.16 -11.14
CA TYR A 117 9.45 9.48 -9.84
C TYR A 117 9.89 8.49 -8.76
N LEU A 118 9.76 7.18 -9.02
CA LEU A 118 10.12 6.12 -8.07
C LEU A 118 11.62 6.14 -7.74
N SER A 119 12.46 6.35 -8.74
CA SER A 119 13.92 6.47 -8.57
C SER A 119 14.28 7.69 -7.74
N ASN A 120 13.55 8.80 -7.91
CA ASN A 120 13.71 9.98 -7.05
C ASN A 120 13.26 9.72 -5.61
N ALA A 121 12.15 9.01 -5.41
CA ALA A 121 11.66 8.64 -4.08
C ALA A 121 12.69 7.79 -3.30
N LEU A 122 13.43 6.90 -3.97
CA LEU A 122 14.48 6.09 -3.33
C LEU A 122 15.67 6.89 -2.79
N LYS A 123 15.90 8.11 -3.30
CA LYS A 123 16.94 9.03 -2.80
C LYS A 123 16.60 9.59 -1.42
N ASN A 124 15.34 9.54 -0.99
CA ASN A 124 14.94 9.95 0.34
C ASN A 124 15.48 8.96 1.39
N LYS A 125 16.41 9.43 2.22
CA LYS A 125 17.02 8.62 3.30
C LYS A 125 16.04 8.25 4.41
N ASN A 126 14.97 9.03 4.58
CA ASN A 126 13.95 8.83 5.61
C ASN A 126 12.79 7.95 5.14
N LEU A 127 12.88 7.37 3.93
CA LEU A 127 11.86 6.46 3.42
C LEU A 127 11.84 5.18 4.27
N LYS A 128 10.67 4.88 4.85
CA LYS A 128 10.46 3.65 5.64
C LYS A 128 10.83 2.41 4.83
N ASN A 129 11.36 1.39 5.49
CA ASN A 129 11.91 0.21 4.83
C ASN A 129 10.88 -0.56 3.99
N ASP A 130 9.66 -0.67 4.48
CA ASP A 130 8.54 -1.30 3.76
C ASP A 130 8.12 -0.49 2.53
N TYR A 131 8.12 0.85 2.63
CA TYR A 131 7.83 1.73 1.49
C TYR A 131 8.96 1.65 0.45
N ARG A 132 10.22 1.61 0.91
CA ARG A 132 11.38 1.40 0.04
C ARG A 132 11.27 0.09 -0.73
N GLU A 133 10.92 -1.00 -0.05
CA GLU A 133 10.74 -2.30 -0.69
C GLU A 133 9.61 -2.29 -1.72
N LEU A 134 8.48 -1.65 -1.41
CA LEU A 134 7.38 -1.48 -2.37
C LEU A 134 7.85 -0.73 -3.63
N VAL A 135 8.59 0.38 -3.46
CA VAL A 135 9.11 1.19 -4.57
C VAL A 135 10.12 0.42 -5.41
N GLU A 136 11.06 -0.28 -4.76
CA GLU A 136 12.03 -1.15 -5.41
C GLU A 136 11.34 -2.24 -6.24
N LEU A 137 10.33 -2.91 -5.68
CA LEU A 137 9.55 -3.93 -6.39
C LEU A 137 8.75 -3.35 -7.56
N CYS A 138 8.23 -2.13 -7.45
CA CYS A 138 7.60 -1.44 -8.57
C CYS A 138 8.60 -1.23 -9.72
N ILE A 139 9.82 -0.76 -9.45
CA ILE A 139 10.86 -0.56 -10.47
C ILE A 139 11.24 -1.89 -11.15
N VAL A 140 11.41 -2.95 -10.36
CA VAL A 140 11.68 -4.30 -10.87
C VAL A 140 10.54 -4.80 -11.75
N PHE A 141 9.29 -4.63 -11.31
CA PHE A 141 8.11 -5.02 -12.09
C PHE A 141 7.99 -4.25 -13.41
N ILE A 142 8.35 -2.97 -13.43
CA ILE A 142 8.37 -2.15 -14.65
C ILE A 142 9.47 -2.63 -15.64
N GLY A 143 10.38 -3.50 -15.23
CA GLY A 143 11.47 -3.99 -16.08
C GLY A 143 12.64 -3.00 -16.20
N ARG A 144 12.77 -2.05 -15.26
CA ARG A 144 13.84 -1.03 -15.24
C ARG A 144 14.91 -1.31 -14.18
N ASN A 145 15.16 -2.59 -13.91
CA ASN A 145 16.24 -3.09 -13.04
C ASN A 145 17.29 -3.88 -13.85
N SER A 146 17.65 -3.39 -15.03
CA SER A 146 18.52 -4.09 -15.99
C SER A 146 19.97 -4.23 -15.52
N ASP A 147 20.40 -3.41 -14.57
CA ASP A 147 21.74 -3.46 -13.95
C ASP A 147 21.79 -4.34 -12.69
N SER A 148 20.68 -5.01 -12.33
CA SER A 148 20.52 -5.82 -11.11
C SER A 148 20.95 -5.09 -9.83
N THR A 149 20.84 -3.77 -9.80
CA THR A 149 21.17 -2.98 -8.60
C THR A 149 20.18 -3.21 -7.46
N ILE A 150 18.91 -3.48 -7.80
CA ILE A 150 17.86 -3.79 -6.83
C ILE A 150 17.81 -5.30 -6.61
N LYS A 151 18.14 -5.73 -5.39
CA LYS A 151 18.01 -7.12 -4.94
C LYS A 151 16.66 -7.34 -4.26
N ILE A 152 15.88 -8.31 -4.75
CA ILE A 152 14.60 -8.65 -4.15
C ILE A 152 14.83 -9.30 -2.77
N ARG A 153 14.31 -8.66 -1.72
CA ARG A 153 14.44 -9.11 -0.33
C ARG A 153 13.59 -10.35 -0.04
N PRO A 154 13.91 -11.17 0.97
CA PRO A 154 13.05 -12.26 1.44
C PRO A 154 11.66 -11.76 1.87
N PRO A 155 10.59 -12.57 1.71
CA PRO A 155 9.28 -12.23 2.24
C PRO A 155 9.32 -12.03 3.77
N GLY A 156 8.85 -10.87 4.24
CA GLY A 156 8.80 -10.52 5.66
C GLY A 156 7.63 -11.17 6.41
N ALA A 157 7.37 -10.77 7.65
CA ALA A 157 6.22 -11.25 8.40
C ALA A 157 4.89 -10.85 7.72
N LEU A 158 4.01 -11.83 7.49
CA LEU A 158 2.68 -11.60 6.95
C LEU A 158 1.70 -11.33 8.10
N HIS A 159 1.08 -10.15 8.11
CA HIS A 159 -0.02 -9.82 9.01
C HIS A 159 -1.28 -9.57 8.18
N HIS A 160 -2.40 -10.20 8.54
CA HIS A 160 -3.66 -10.10 7.78
C HIS A 160 -4.16 -8.67 7.57
N ALA A 161 -3.91 -7.78 8.54
CA ALA A 161 -4.37 -6.39 8.53
C ALA A 161 -3.49 -5.43 7.72
N ARG A 162 -2.31 -5.84 7.21
CA ARG A 162 -1.38 -4.95 6.49
C ARG A 162 -1.44 -5.18 4.99
N TRP A 163 -2.30 -4.43 4.29
CA TRP A 163 -2.52 -4.62 2.85
C TRP A 163 -1.30 -4.29 1.98
N MET A 164 -0.48 -3.31 2.38
CA MET A 164 0.78 -3.05 1.70
C MET A 164 1.74 -4.25 1.75
N ALA A 165 1.77 -5.00 2.86
CA ALA A 165 2.57 -6.22 2.94
C ALA A 165 2.05 -7.26 1.93
N LYS A 166 0.72 -7.36 1.77
CA LYS A 166 0.14 -8.21 0.73
C LYS A 166 0.56 -7.76 -0.68
N ALA A 167 0.59 -6.46 -0.97
CA ALA A 167 1.08 -5.97 -2.26
C ALA A 167 2.55 -6.33 -2.52
N ILE A 168 3.42 -6.17 -1.52
CA ILE A 168 4.83 -6.60 -1.59
C ILE A 168 4.93 -8.10 -1.89
N TYR A 169 4.11 -8.92 -1.22
CA TYR A 169 4.03 -10.35 -1.49
C TYR A 169 3.56 -10.66 -2.92
N SER A 170 2.51 -9.97 -3.40
CA SER A 170 1.99 -10.13 -4.75
C SER A 170 3.05 -9.84 -5.81
N PHE A 171 3.82 -8.77 -5.65
CA PHE A 171 4.96 -8.50 -6.53
C PHE A 171 5.95 -9.66 -6.57
N LYS A 172 6.40 -10.13 -5.41
CA LYS A 172 7.37 -11.24 -5.36
C LYS A 172 6.83 -12.51 -6.02
N ILE A 173 5.57 -12.85 -5.76
CA ILE A 173 4.94 -14.05 -6.33
C ILE A 173 4.79 -13.90 -7.84
N PHE A 174 4.38 -12.73 -8.31
CA PHE A 174 4.28 -12.46 -9.73
C PHE A 174 5.66 -12.52 -10.40
N LEU A 175 6.68 -11.88 -9.83
CA LEU A 175 8.04 -11.87 -10.36
C LEU A 175 8.63 -13.29 -10.45
N PHE A 176 8.42 -14.13 -9.44
CA PHE A 176 8.90 -15.52 -9.40
C PHE A 176 7.87 -16.54 -9.92
N ARG A 177 6.84 -16.12 -10.67
CA ARG A 177 5.71 -16.97 -11.09
C ARG A 177 6.10 -18.27 -11.79
N GLN A 178 7.15 -18.25 -12.61
CA GLN A 178 7.65 -19.45 -13.32
C GLN A 178 8.16 -20.53 -12.37
N GLN A 179 8.70 -20.13 -11.22
CA GLN A 179 9.26 -21.03 -10.21
C GLN A 179 8.22 -21.47 -9.16
N LEU A 180 7.03 -20.85 -9.15
CA LEU A 180 6.02 -21.03 -8.12
C LEU A 180 4.81 -21.89 -8.53
N SER A 181 4.70 -22.36 -9.77
CA SER A 181 3.61 -23.23 -10.26
C SER A 181 2.22 -22.73 -9.80
N LEU A 182 1.82 -21.54 -10.28
CA LEU A 182 0.55 -20.88 -9.93
C LEU A 182 -0.57 -21.32 -10.88
N LYS A 183 -1.82 -21.30 -10.41
CA LYS A 183 -2.98 -21.46 -11.31
C LYS A 183 -3.13 -20.23 -12.20
N MET A 184 -3.72 -20.40 -13.38
CA MET A 184 -3.91 -19.28 -14.33
C MET A 184 -4.83 -18.18 -13.77
N SER A 185 -5.88 -18.54 -13.02
CA SER A 185 -6.76 -17.58 -12.35
C SER A 185 -6.01 -16.75 -11.29
N GLU A 186 -5.22 -17.40 -10.44
CA GLU A 186 -4.37 -16.74 -9.45
C GLU A 186 -3.36 -15.80 -10.11
N LEU A 187 -2.74 -16.23 -11.22
CA LEU A 187 -1.79 -15.42 -11.95
C LEU A 187 -2.43 -14.15 -12.54
N ASN A 188 -3.65 -14.25 -13.07
CA ASN A 188 -4.38 -13.09 -13.60
C ASN A 188 -4.73 -12.08 -12.50
N GLY A 189 -5.24 -12.56 -11.36
CA GLY A 189 -5.52 -11.68 -10.22
C GLY A 189 -4.25 -11.00 -9.68
N LEU A 190 -3.15 -11.77 -9.53
CA LEU A 190 -1.85 -11.23 -9.11
C LEU A 190 -1.30 -10.19 -10.08
N LYS A 191 -1.44 -10.42 -11.39
CA LYS A 191 -1.06 -9.45 -12.43
C LYS A 191 -1.76 -8.11 -12.20
N ASN A 192 -3.08 -8.13 -12.06
CA ASN A 192 -3.89 -6.92 -11.87
C ASN A 192 -3.55 -6.22 -10.55
N ILE A 193 -3.37 -6.99 -9.46
CA ILE A 193 -2.91 -6.49 -8.17
C ILE A 193 -1.52 -5.84 -8.25
N CYS A 194 -0.61 -6.31 -9.11
CA CYS A 194 0.70 -5.69 -9.29
C CYS A 194 0.65 -4.45 -10.20
N LEU A 195 -0.23 -4.44 -11.20
CA LEU A 195 -0.42 -3.29 -12.07
C LEU A 195 -0.93 -2.07 -11.29
N PHE A 196 -1.90 -2.27 -10.39
CA PHE A 196 -2.54 -1.18 -9.66
C PHE A 196 -1.58 -0.29 -8.83
N PRO A 197 -0.66 -0.82 -7.99
CA PRO A 197 0.37 -0.04 -7.33
C PRO A 197 1.26 0.74 -8.29
N VAL A 198 1.64 0.14 -9.41
CA VAL A 198 2.55 0.76 -10.39
C VAL A 198 1.89 1.90 -11.15
N THR A 199 0.62 1.76 -11.50
CA THR A 199 -0.09 2.73 -12.35
C THR A 199 -0.72 3.86 -11.54
N VAL A 200 -1.32 3.55 -10.38
CA VAL A 200 -2.18 4.51 -9.65
C VAL A 200 -1.74 4.72 -8.21
N TYR A 201 -1.40 3.65 -7.48
CA TYR A 201 -1.41 3.71 -6.01
C TYR A 201 -0.11 4.16 -5.35
N VAL A 202 1.07 3.75 -5.84
CA VAL A 202 2.33 3.97 -5.10
C VAL A 202 2.67 5.45 -4.93
N LYS A 203 2.36 6.30 -5.94
CA LYS A 203 2.61 7.74 -5.86
C LYS A 203 1.77 8.38 -4.77
N SER A 204 0.46 8.15 -4.79
CA SER A 204 -0.46 8.68 -3.79
C SER A 204 -0.17 8.18 -2.38
N TRP A 205 0.26 6.92 -2.26
CA TRP A 205 0.73 6.36 -0.99
C TRP A 205 1.94 7.10 -0.43
N LEU A 206 2.97 7.35 -1.25
CA LEU A 206 4.18 8.05 -0.83
C LEU A 206 3.92 9.51 -0.41
N GLU A 207 2.91 10.14 -1.00
CA GLU A 207 2.55 11.53 -0.74
C GLU A 207 1.40 11.69 0.28
N SER A 208 1.00 10.59 0.93
CA SER A 208 -0.11 10.58 1.89
C SER A 208 0.15 11.44 3.13
N SER A 209 1.41 11.66 3.48
CA SER A 209 1.82 12.55 4.58
C SER A 209 1.82 14.04 4.19
N SER A 210 1.72 14.37 2.90
CA SER A 210 1.65 15.76 2.44
C SER A 210 0.24 16.30 2.64
N ALA A 211 0.06 17.15 3.66
CA ALA A 211 -1.22 17.83 3.88
C ALA A 211 -1.52 18.86 2.79
N ILE A 212 -0.50 19.59 2.32
CA ILE A 212 -0.64 20.64 1.31
C ILE A 212 -1.05 20.04 -0.05
N GLY A 213 -0.46 18.90 -0.42
CA GLY A 213 -0.76 18.22 -1.67
C GLY A 213 -2.04 17.38 -1.63
N ALA A 214 -2.65 17.18 -0.45
CA ALA A 214 -3.73 16.21 -0.28
C ALA A 214 -4.91 16.39 -1.25
N PRO A 215 -5.50 17.59 -1.44
CA PRO A 215 -6.64 17.76 -2.32
C PRO A 215 -6.33 17.40 -3.78
N LEU A 216 -5.17 17.82 -4.28
CA LEU A 216 -4.74 17.54 -5.64
C LEU A 216 -4.45 16.05 -5.83
N ASN A 217 -3.74 15.44 -4.88
CA ASN A 217 -3.33 14.04 -4.96
C ASN A 217 -4.53 13.10 -4.92
N ASP A 218 -5.52 13.41 -4.07
CA ASP A 218 -6.76 12.62 -3.98
C ASP A 218 -7.58 12.76 -5.27
N LEU A 219 -7.67 13.97 -5.85
CA LEU A 219 -8.33 14.19 -7.14
C LEU A 219 -7.62 13.45 -8.28
N MET A 220 -6.29 13.49 -8.32
CA MET A 220 -5.51 12.80 -9.35
C MET A 220 -5.63 11.28 -9.22
N PHE A 221 -5.62 10.75 -8.00
CA PHE A 221 -5.83 9.32 -7.75
C PHE A 221 -7.20 8.85 -8.27
N LEU A 222 -8.26 9.64 -8.10
CA LEU A 222 -9.60 9.30 -8.59
C LEU A 222 -9.79 9.45 -10.11
N LYS A 223 -8.96 10.28 -10.76
CA LYS A 223 -8.97 10.46 -12.22
C LYS A 223 -8.18 9.41 -13.00
N SER A 224 -7.29 8.69 -12.30
CA SER A 224 -6.31 7.77 -12.90
C SER A 224 -6.91 6.47 -13.39
#